data_AF-A0A2J7PQD5-F1
#
_entry.id   AF-A0A2J7PQD5-F1
#
_cell.length_a   1.000
_cell.length_b   1.000
_cell.length_c   1.000
_cell.angle_alpha   90.00
_cell.angle_beta   90.00
_cell.angle_gamma   90.00
#
_symmetry.space_group_name_H-M   'P 1'
#
loop_
_entity.id
_entity.type
_entity.pdbx_description
1 polymer ?
#
loop_
_entity_poly.entity_id
_entity_poly.type
_entity_poly.pdbx_seq_one_letter_code
_entity_poly.pdbx_strand_id
1 'polypeptide(L)'
;MLFADLSEHNGHALLLRTEFLIDYSRHPGRDSLICSLAGLQIFSKLQGRNKQPPHLVLHPCDIEFVKSFKSVEDGLKVTATVSTIDVHLSASTVHTVSDVIEDIRNLLQAEETETPTKLGNYNADLDDLWSPKKIQPYILSDTCESLLYSQPAYPEGRPKEALTVAVPKICVVFELEDGNHRIPVLLFKSSIEANVNDWSKQMYMKGRISVKRLYV
;
A
#
# COMPACT_ATOMS: atom_id res chain seq x y z
N MET A 1 -9.48 -3.23 -14.33
CA MET A 1 -9.90 -4.64 -14.45
C MET A 1 -8.65 -5.48 -14.26
N LEU A 2 -8.69 -6.51 -13.41
CA LEU A 2 -7.60 -7.49 -13.28
C LEU A 2 -8.06 -8.76 -14.01
N PHE A 3 -7.22 -9.25 -14.92
CA PHE A 3 -7.52 -10.40 -15.75
C PHE A 3 -6.59 -11.55 -15.35
N ALA A 4 -7.15 -12.75 -15.15
CA ALA A 4 -6.40 -13.97 -15.38
C ALA A 4 -6.53 -14.31 -16.88
N ASP A 5 -5.43 -14.69 -17.52
CA ASP A 5 -5.24 -14.89 -18.97
C ASP A 5 -6.53 -14.96 -19.84
N LEU A 6 -6.68 -13.99 -20.76
CA LEU A 6 -7.82 -13.87 -21.69
C LEU A 6 -7.70 -14.80 -22.92
N SER A 7 -6.58 -15.51 -23.09
CA SER A 7 -6.32 -16.35 -24.26
C SER A 7 -7.05 -17.69 -24.23
N GLU A 8 -7.46 -18.16 -23.04
CA GLU A 8 -8.27 -19.37 -22.91
C GLU A 8 -9.78 -19.05 -22.89
N HIS A 9 -10.58 -19.88 -23.55
CA HIS A 9 -12.03 -19.73 -23.71
C HIS A 9 -12.87 -19.77 -22.40
N ASN A 10 -12.22 -19.64 -21.24
CA ASN A 10 -12.79 -19.78 -19.90
C ASN A 10 -12.11 -18.86 -18.86
N GLY A 11 -11.77 -17.62 -19.23
CA GLY A 11 -11.09 -16.68 -18.35
C GLY A 11 -11.93 -16.23 -17.15
N HIS A 12 -11.28 -16.05 -16.00
CA HIS A 12 -11.89 -15.49 -14.79
C HIS A 12 -11.41 -14.05 -14.60
N ALA A 13 -12.33 -13.13 -14.30
CA ALA A 13 -12.00 -11.70 -14.18
C ALA A 13 -12.54 -11.10 -12.88
N LEU A 14 -11.73 -10.22 -12.28
CA LEU A 14 -12.13 -9.38 -11.15
C LEU A 14 -12.27 -7.93 -11.61
N LEU A 15 -13.46 -7.38 -11.42
CA LEU A 15 -13.76 -5.97 -11.67
C LEU A 15 -13.72 -5.21 -10.35
N LEU A 16 -12.67 -4.43 -10.16
CA LEU A 16 -12.55 -3.45 -9.08
C LEU A 16 -13.17 -2.12 -9.52
N ARG A 17 -14.02 -1.55 -8.68
CA ARG A 17 -14.59 -0.21 -8.84
C ARG A 17 -14.37 0.59 -7.56
N THR A 18 -13.83 1.78 -7.68
CA THR A 18 -13.59 2.71 -6.57
C THR A 18 -13.49 4.12 -7.13
N GLU A 19 -13.83 5.11 -6.32
CA GLU A 19 -13.43 6.50 -6.52
C GLU A 19 -12.19 6.76 -5.66
N PHE A 20 -11.26 7.55 -6.17
CA PHE A 20 -10.00 7.84 -5.49
C PHE A 20 -9.82 9.34 -5.38
N LEU A 21 -9.58 9.80 -4.15
CA LEU A 21 -9.33 11.20 -3.82
C LEU A 21 -7.97 11.31 -3.14
N ILE A 22 -7.19 12.31 -3.55
CA ILE A 22 -6.00 12.74 -2.85
C ILE A 22 -6.13 14.25 -2.60
N ASP A 23 -5.97 14.66 -1.35
CA ASP A 23 -5.80 16.04 -0.96
C ASP A 23 -4.45 16.22 -0.27
N TYR A 24 -3.64 17.13 -0.79
CA TYR A 24 -2.33 17.45 -0.24
C TYR A 24 -2.23 18.95 0.03
N SER A 25 -1.88 19.30 1.26
CA SER A 25 -1.68 20.69 1.67
C SER A 25 -0.41 20.85 2.49
N ARG A 26 0.30 21.94 2.21
CA ARG A 26 1.56 22.28 2.89
C ARG A 26 1.56 23.75 3.25
N HIS A 27 1.81 24.03 4.53
CA HIS A 27 2.01 25.37 5.07
C HIS A 27 3.33 25.40 5.86
N PRO A 28 3.90 26.58 6.14
CA PRO A 28 5.07 26.66 7.01
C PRO A 28 4.83 25.95 8.35
N GLY A 29 5.62 24.91 8.63
CA GLY A 29 5.49 24.08 9.83
C GLY A 29 4.35 23.06 9.84
N ARG A 30 3.48 22.99 8.80
CA ARG A 30 2.39 22.03 8.71
C ARG A 30 2.37 21.30 7.37
N ASP A 31 2.15 20.00 7.40
CA ASP A 31 2.04 19.14 6.23
C ASP A 31 0.85 18.19 6.43
N SER A 32 -0.02 18.05 5.42
CA SER A 32 -1.19 17.19 5.50
C SER A 32 -1.45 16.51 4.17
N LEU A 33 -1.66 15.20 4.21
CA LEU A 33 -2.00 14.34 3.09
C LEU A 33 -3.21 13.51 3.50
N ILE A 34 -4.26 13.53 2.68
CA ILE A 34 -5.43 12.69 2.82
C ILE A 34 -5.56 11.90 1.52
N CYS A 35 -5.63 10.58 1.62
CA CYS A 35 -5.91 9.68 0.52
C CYS A 35 -7.15 8.87 0.87
N SER A 36 -8.20 8.95 0.05
CA SER A 36 -9.45 8.25 0.28
C SER A 36 -9.84 7.41 -0.93
N LEU A 37 -10.16 6.14 -0.69
CA LEU A 37 -10.83 5.25 -1.63
C LEU A 37 -12.29 5.19 -1.19
N ALA A 38 -13.19 5.76 -2.00
CA ALA A 38 -14.62 5.77 -1.72
C ALA A 38 -15.34 4.72 -2.56
N GLY A 39 -16.24 3.97 -1.92
CA GLY A 39 -17.07 2.96 -2.56
C GLY A 39 -16.29 1.83 -3.23
N LEU A 40 -15.16 1.43 -2.64
CA LEU A 40 -14.36 0.31 -3.10
C LEU A 40 -15.19 -0.97 -3.07
N GLN A 41 -15.39 -1.58 -4.22
CA GLN A 41 -16.13 -2.82 -4.39
C GLN A 41 -15.48 -3.69 -5.47
N ILE A 42 -15.66 -5.00 -5.35
CA ILE A 42 -15.08 -5.97 -6.28
C ILE A 42 -16.18 -6.92 -6.74
N PHE A 43 -16.27 -7.11 -8.05
CA PHE A 43 -17.12 -8.12 -8.68
C PHE A 43 -16.27 -9.24 -9.27
N SER A 44 -16.72 -10.47 -9.13
CA SER A 44 -16.22 -11.62 -9.89
C SER A 44 -17.10 -11.87 -11.11
N LYS A 45 -16.47 -12.09 -12.25
CA LYS A 45 -17.14 -12.45 -13.50
C LYS A 45 -16.44 -13.64 -14.14
N LEU A 46 -17.21 -14.69 -14.37
CA LEU A 46 -16.82 -15.85 -15.16
C LEU A 46 -17.02 -15.52 -16.64
N GLN A 47 -15.96 -15.62 -17.45
CA GLN A 47 -16.00 -15.40 -18.89
C GLN A 47 -15.95 -16.75 -19.61
N GLY A 48 -17.12 -17.38 -19.79
CA GLY A 48 -17.27 -18.67 -20.48
C GLY A 48 -18.64 -18.84 -21.14
N ARG A 49 -18.93 -20.04 -21.68
CA ARG A 49 -20.21 -20.37 -22.35
C ARG A 49 -21.43 -20.19 -21.44
N ASN A 50 -21.27 -20.33 -20.14
CA ASN A 50 -22.32 -20.09 -19.15
C ASN A 50 -22.25 -18.64 -18.67
N LYS A 51 -23.14 -17.79 -19.20
CA LYS A 51 -23.29 -16.39 -18.81
C LYS A 51 -23.91 -16.27 -17.41
N GLN A 52 -23.13 -16.54 -16.36
CA GLN A 52 -23.57 -16.21 -15.01
C GLN A 52 -23.51 -14.69 -14.77
N PRO A 53 -24.45 -14.12 -14.01
CA PRO A 53 -24.39 -12.71 -13.65
C PRO A 53 -23.13 -12.43 -12.82
N PRO A 54 -22.52 -11.24 -12.94
CA PRO A 54 -21.43 -10.84 -12.08
C PRO A 54 -21.83 -10.93 -10.61
N HIS A 55 -20.95 -11.50 -9.79
CA HIS A 55 -21.17 -11.66 -8.36
C HIS A 55 -20.37 -10.62 -7.58
N LEU A 56 -20.99 -9.97 -6.58
CA LEU A 56 -20.34 -9.01 -5.72
C LEU A 56 -19.53 -9.75 -4.63
N VAL A 57 -18.20 -9.68 -4.76
CA VAL A 57 -17.25 -10.34 -3.85
C VAL A 57 -16.93 -9.45 -2.65
N LEU A 58 -16.66 -8.17 -2.88
CA LEU A 58 -16.43 -7.17 -1.83
C LEU A 58 -17.54 -6.13 -1.94
N HIS A 59 -18.37 -6.02 -0.91
CA HIS A 59 -19.36 -4.95 -0.80
C HIS A 59 -18.67 -3.59 -0.66
N PRO A 60 -19.32 -2.50 -1.13
CA PRO A 60 -18.76 -1.15 -1.03
C PRO A 60 -18.24 -0.82 0.37
N CYS A 61 -16.96 -0.50 0.45
CA CYS A 61 -16.32 0.03 1.64
C CYS A 61 -15.46 1.24 1.32
N ASP A 62 -15.16 2.03 2.35
CA ASP A 62 -14.36 3.24 2.23
C ASP A 62 -13.06 3.02 3.01
N ILE A 63 -11.95 3.46 2.43
CA ILE A 63 -10.64 3.42 3.05
C ILE A 63 -10.10 4.84 3.05
N GLU A 64 -9.73 5.34 4.22
CA GLU A 64 -9.14 6.67 4.36
C GLU A 64 -7.78 6.56 5.06
N PHE A 65 -6.79 7.19 4.45
CA PHE A 65 -5.46 7.35 4.98
C PHE A 65 -5.16 8.84 5.15
N VAL A 66 -4.92 9.26 6.39
CA VAL A 66 -4.58 10.63 6.74
C VAL A 66 -3.18 10.65 7.34
N LYS A 67 -2.30 11.45 6.78
CA LYS A 67 -1.00 11.80 7.35
C LYS A 67 -1.02 13.28 7.64
N SER A 68 -0.73 13.68 8.87
CA SER A 68 -0.61 15.07 9.27
C SER A 68 0.59 15.30 10.15
N PHE A 69 1.24 16.44 9.94
CA PHE A 69 2.33 16.96 10.76
C PHE A 69 2.01 18.42 11.07
N LYS A 70 1.94 18.78 12.35
CA LYS A 70 1.55 20.14 12.78
C LYS A 70 2.67 20.94 13.43
N SER A 71 3.50 20.28 14.22
CA SER A 71 4.65 20.86 14.91
C SER A 71 5.54 19.74 15.49
N VAL A 72 6.73 20.09 15.97
CA VAL A 72 7.63 19.14 16.67
C VAL A 72 6.98 18.54 17.92
N GLU A 73 6.17 19.32 18.65
CA GLU A 73 5.49 18.88 19.86
C GLU A 73 4.30 17.95 19.57
N ASP A 74 3.52 18.26 18.53
CA ASP A 74 2.38 17.46 18.09
C ASP A 74 2.80 16.18 17.35
N GLY A 75 3.96 16.23 16.70
CA GLY A 75 4.54 15.10 15.98
C GLY A 75 3.88 14.78 14.64
N LEU A 76 4.30 13.64 14.08
CA LEU A 76 3.74 13.01 12.89
C LEU A 76 2.59 12.08 13.31
N LYS A 77 1.38 12.38 12.84
CA LYS A 77 0.19 11.55 13.07
C LYS A 77 -0.25 10.93 11.75
N VAL A 78 -0.35 9.62 11.74
CA VAL A 78 -0.85 8.82 10.62
C VAL A 78 -2.09 8.07 11.09
N THR A 79 -3.14 8.05 10.28
CA THR A 79 -4.39 7.39 10.59
C THR A 79 -4.85 6.64 9.36
N ALA A 80 -5.10 5.35 9.49
CA ALA A 80 -5.68 4.50 8.47
C ALA A 80 -7.00 3.96 9.00
N THR A 81 -8.11 4.38 8.41
CA THR A 81 -9.44 3.89 8.76
C THR A 81 -10.05 3.18 7.59
N VAL A 82 -10.77 2.10 7.89
CA VAL A 82 -11.58 1.39 6.90
C VAL A 82 -12.99 1.34 7.46
N SER A 83 -13.99 1.51 6.61
CA SER A 83 -15.38 1.28 7.00
C SER A 83 -15.64 -0.23 7.17
N THR A 84 -16.92 -0.64 7.16
CA THR A 84 -17.22 -2.07 7.31
C THR A 84 -16.75 -2.83 6.06
N ILE A 85 -15.90 -3.83 6.25
CA ILE A 85 -15.50 -4.75 5.20
C ILE A 85 -16.49 -5.92 5.20
N ASP A 86 -17.11 -6.20 4.05
CA ASP A 86 -18.01 -7.35 3.89
C ASP A 86 -17.69 -8.11 2.60
N VAL A 87 -17.18 -9.32 2.76
CA VAL A 87 -16.61 -10.14 1.69
C VAL A 87 -17.35 -11.46 1.59
N HIS A 88 -17.78 -11.81 0.39
CA HIS A 88 -18.43 -13.07 0.06
C HIS A 88 -17.49 -13.90 -0.80
N LEU A 89 -17.14 -15.08 -0.31
CA LEU A 89 -16.17 -15.98 -0.93
C LEU A 89 -16.84 -17.30 -1.29
N SER A 90 -16.81 -17.62 -2.58
CA SER A 90 -17.09 -18.96 -3.09
C SER A 90 -15.80 -19.65 -3.55
N ALA A 91 -15.87 -20.96 -3.79
CA ALA A 91 -14.72 -21.71 -4.32
C ALA A 91 -14.21 -21.11 -5.64
N SER A 92 -15.10 -20.76 -6.57
CA SER A 92 -14.72 -20.14 -7.85
C SER A 92 -14.06 -18.76 -7.65
N THR A 93 -14.53 -17.96 -6.69
CA THR A 93 -13.94 -16.66 -6.36
C THR A 93 -12.53 -16.83 -5.80
N VAL A 94 -12.33 -17.80 -4.91
CA VAL A 94 -11.00 -18.09 -4.33
C VAL A 94 -10.03 -18.52 -5.42
N HIS A 95 -10.42 -19.44 -6.31
CA HIS A 95 -9.61 -19.82 -7.46
C HIS A 95 -9.24 -18.62 -8.33
N THR A 96 -10.23 -17.78 -8.68
CA THR A 96 -10.00 -16.57 -9.48
C THR A 96 -8.99 -15.62 -8.83
N VAL A 97 -9.09 -15.42 -7.51
CA VAL A 97 -8.15 -14.57 -6.76
C VAL A 97 -6.76 -15.19 -6.76
N SER A 98 -6.65 -16.51 -6.59
CA SER A 98 -5.38 -17.23 -6.67
C SER A 98 -4.71 -17.09 -8.04
N ASP A 99 -5.46 -17.27 -9.13
CA ASP A 99 -4.95 -17.15 -10.50
C ASP A 99 -4.46 -15.72 -10.76
N VAL A 100 -5.23 -14.70 -10.36
CA VAL A 100 -4.83 -13.29 -10.48
C VAL A 100 -3.57 -12.98 -9.67
N ILE A 101 -3.44 -13.53 -8.45
CA ILE A 101 -2.23 -13.36 -7.62
C ILE A 101 -1.02 -14.01 -8.30
N GLU A 102 -1.18 -15.20 -8.87
CA GLU A 102 -0.14 -15.91 -9.61
C GLU A 102 0.30 -15.12 -10.84
N ASP A 103 -0.65 -14.61 -11.63
CA ASP A 103 -0.36 -13.78 -12.80
C ASP A 103 0.38 -12.50 -12.41
N ILE A 104 -0.08 -11.78 -11.37
CA ILE A 104 0.64 -10.60 -10.85
C ILE A 104 2.04 -11.00 -10.41
N ARG A 105 2.20 -12.11 -9.70
CA ARG A 105 3.48 -12.60 -9.24
C ARG A 105 4.40 -12.98 -10.42
N ASN A 106 3.87 -13.50 -11.51
CA ASN A 106 4.63 -13.82 -12.72
C ASN A 106 5.03 -12.54 -13.47
N LEU A 107 4.13 -11.56 -13.60
CA LEU A 107 4.47 -10.23 -14.13
C LEU A 107 5.57 -9.54 -13.32
N LEU A 108 5.51 -9.62 -11.99
CA LEU A 108 6.52 -9.01 -11.10
C LEU A 108 7.86 -9.75 -11.11
N GLN A 109 7.88 -11.04 -11.46
CA GLN A 109 9.12 -11.83 -11.62
C GLN A 109 9.73 -11.71 -13.02
N ALA A 110 8.95 -11.28 -14.02
CA ALA A 110 9.39 -11.14 -15.39
C ALA A 110 10.10 -9.80 -15.64
N GLU A 111 11.24 -9.58 -14.97
CA GLU A 111 12.37 -8.76 -15.46
C GLU A 111 13.67 -9.16 -14.71
N GLU A 112 14.06 -10.44 -14.77
CA GLU A 112 15.49 -10.77 -14.90
C GLU A 112 15.80 -10.94 -16.41
N THR A 113 15.44 -9.92 -17.21
CA THR A 113 16.05 -9.80 -18.53
C THR A 113 17.45 -9.31 -18.27
N GLU A 114 18.43 -10.17 -18.54
CA GLU A 114 19.86 -9.87 -18.57
C GLU A 114 20.10 -8.40 -18.94
N THR A 115 20.69 -7.62 -18.04
CA THR A 115 21.31 -6.36 -18.43
C THR A 115 22.69 -6.68 -19.00
N PRO A 116 22.95 -6.60 -20.32
CA PRO A 116 24.29 -6.35 -20.79
C PRO A 116 24.46 -4.84 -20.95
N THR A 117 24.45 -4.04 -19.89
CA THR A 117 25.08 -2.70 -19.96
C THR A 117 25.36 -2.06 -18.60
N LYS A 118 26.62 -2.18 -18.20
CA LYS A 118 27.47 -1.22 -17.47
C LYS A 118 26.77 0.10 -17.06
N LEU A 119 26.43 0.23 -15.79
CA LEU A 119 26.20 1.53 -15.16
C LEU A 119 27.48 1.97 -14.44
N GLY A 120 28.04 3.13 -14.86
CA GLY A 120 29.00 3.89 -14.07
C GLY A 120 30.20 4.41 -14.85
N ASN A 121 30.06 5.59 -15.48
CA ASN A 121 31.02 6.68 -15.32
C ASN A 121 30.50 7.98 -15.96
N TYR A 122 29.82 8.78 -15.14
CA TYR A 122 30.01 10.22 -15.12
C TYR A 122 31.20 10.43 -14.15
N ASN A 123 32.33 11.11 -14.44
CA ASN A 123 32.71 12.05 -15.49
C ASN A 123 34.22 12.30 -15.48
N ALA A 124 34.86 12.36 -16.65
CA ALA A 124 35.64 13.53 -17.06
C ALA A 124 36.08 13.29 -18.51
N ASP A 125 35.38 13.96 -19.42
CA ASP A 125 35.08 13.60 -20.80
C ASP A 125 34.25 12.32 -20.89
N LEU A 126 33.05 12.41 -21.46
CA LEU A 126 32.15 11.28 -21.71
C LEU A 126 32.77 10.20 -22.64
N ASP A 127 34.07 10.27 -22.94
CA ASP A 127 34.79 9.40 -23.88
C ASP A 127 36.14 8.80 -23.37
N ASP A 128 36.74 9.18 -22.21
CA ASP A 128 37.98 8.52 -21.71
C ASP A 128 38.08 8.37 -20.18
N LEU A 129 38.06 7.11 -19.74
CA LEU A 129 37.99 6.67 -18.33
C LEU A 129 39.12 5.71 -17.91
N TRP A 130 40.03 5.34 -18.82
CA TRP A 130 41.09 4.34 -18.57
C TRP A 130 42.50 4.94 -18.44
N SER A 131 42.63 6.23 -18.75
CA SER A 131 43.86 6.99 -18.55
C SER A 131 44.00 7.43 -17.08
N PRO A 132 45.14 7.19 -16.40
CA PRO A 132 45.35 7.66 -15.03
C PRO A 132 45.35 9.21 -14.96
N LYS A 133 44.41 9.79 -14.20
CA LYS A 133 44.23 11.25 -14.07
C LYS A 133 44.95 11.81 -12.83
N LYS A 134 45.58 12.98 -12.99
CA LYS A 134 46.35 13.66 -11.92
C LYS A 134 45.38 14.36 -10.95
N ILE A 135 45.36 13.94 -9.69
CA ILE A 135 44.50 14.54 -8.65
C ILE A 135 45.09 15.90 -8.25
N GLN A 136 44.32 16.99 -8.39
CA GLN A 136 44.70 18.31 -7.89
C GLN A 136 44.21 18.50 -6.44
N PRO A 137 45.08 18.96 -5.51
CA PRO A 137 44.65 19.27 -4.15
C PRO A 137 43.83 20.56 -4.13
N TYR A 138 42.62 20.48 -3.56
CA TYR A 138 41.84 21.67 -3.19
C TYR A 138 42.54 22.37 -2.03
N ILE A 139 43.06 23.58 -2.26
CA ILE A 139 43.59 24.44 -1.19
C ILE A 139 42.44 25.31 -0.70
N LEU A 140 41.79 24.88 0.38
CA LEU A 140 40.95 25.75 1.19
C LEU A 140 41.90 26.66 2.00
N SER A 141 41.82 27.98 1.84
CA SER A 141 42.63 28.90 2.65
C SER A 141 42.13 28.90 4.10
N ASP A 142 43.03 28.64 5.05
CA ASP A 142 42.80 28.55 6.50
C ASP A 142 42.29 29.85 7.18
N THR A 143 41.95 30.90 6.43
CA THR A 143 41.55 32.21 6.97
C THR A 143 40.03 32.41 7.05
N CYS A 144 39.24 31.33 6.98
CA CYS A 144 37.77 31.42 7.13
C CYS A 144 37.23 30.67 8.36
N GLU A 145 38.08 30.24 9.29
CA GLU A 145 37.60 29.66 10.57
C GLU A 145 36.99 30.71 11.51
N SER A 146 37.21 32.02 11.27
CA SER A 146 36.63 33.10 12.09
C SER A 146 35.26 33.62 11.62
N LEU A 147 34.74 33.13 10.49
CA LEU A 147 33.37 33.42 10.03
C LEU A 147 32.46 32.18 10.14
N LEU A 148 32.84 31.24 11.01
CA LEU A 148 31.95 30.21 11.50
C LEU A 148 30.84 30.90 12.28
N TYR A 149 29.75 31.23 11.57
CA TYR A 149 28.43 31.26 12.17
C TYR A 149 28.34 29.98 13.00
N SER A 150 28.43 30.13 14.33
CA SER A 150 28.08 29.06 15.24
C SER A 150 26.70 28.60 14.81
N GLN A 151 26.65 27.42 14.18
CA GLN A 151 25.40 26.82 13.79
C GLN A 151 24.63 26.66 15.09
N PRO A 152 23.49 27.35 15.27
CA PRO A 152 22.74 27.21 16.51
C PRO A 152 22.43 25.74 16.68
N ALA A 153 22.93 25.16 17.77
CA ALA A 153 22.58 23.82 18.20
C ALA A 153 21.12 23.89 18.65
N TYR A 154 20.20 23.86 17.69
CA TYR A 154 18.81 23.62 17.98
C TYR A 154 18.75 22.25 18.64
N PRO A 155 18.13 22.11 19.83
CA PRO A 155 17.77 20.78 20.29
C PRO A 155 16.90 20.17 19.19
N GLU A 156 17.40 19.12 18.54
CA GLU A 156 16.63 18.30 17.61
C GLU A 156 15.55 17.59 18.43
N GLY A 157 14.48 18.31 18.76
CA GLY A 157 13.24 17.70 19.21
C GLY A 157 12.75 16.85 18.04
N ARG A 158 13.10 15.57 18.04
CA ARG A 158 12.59 14.65 17.03
C ARG A 158 11.10 14.45 17.29
N PRO A 159 10.23 14.72 16.31
CA PRO A 159 8.79 14.69 16.50
C PRO A 159 8.33 13.34 17.05
N LYS A 160 7.27 13.35 17.86
CA LYS A 160 6.57 12.12 18.24
C LYS A 160 5.93 11.51 17.01
N GLU A 161 5.86 10.19 16.95
CA GLU A 161 5.25 9.49 15.81
C GLU A 161 4.09 8.65 16.33
N ALA A 162 2.92 8.73 15.70
CA ALA A 162 1.75 7.95 16.06
C ALA A 162 1.01 7.49 14.80
N LEU A 163 0.73 6.20 14.72
CA LEU A 163 -0.04 5.54 13.66
C LEU A 163 -1.23 4.84 14.31
N THR A 164 -2.44 5.25 13.93
CA THR A 164 -3.68 4.60 14.35
C THR A 164 -4.28 3.87 13.16
N VAL A 165 -4.60 2.59 13.34
CA VAL A 165 -5.32 1.77 12.37
C VAL A 165 -6.62 1.30 12.98
N ALA A 166 -7.75 1.54 12.30
CA ALA A 166 -9.07 1.12 12.78
C ALA A 166 -9.89 0.48 11.66
N VAL A 167 -10.28 -0.77 11.89
CA VAL A 167 -11.22 -1.53 11.06
C VAL A 167 -12.32 -2.05 11.97
N PRO A 168 -13.46 -1.33 12.08
CA PRO A 168 -14.46 -1.57 13.11
C PRO A 168 -15.16 -2.92 12.93
N LYS A 169 -15.31 -3.38 11.68
CA LYS A 169 -15.97 -4.63 11.35
C LYS A 169 -15.44 -5.20 10.04
N ILE A 170 -15.06 -6.47 10.09
CA ILE A 170 -14.72 -7.33 8.97
C ILE A 170 -15.71 -8.49 9.01
N CYS A 171 -16.40 -8.73 7.92
CA CYS A 171 -17.36 -9.81 7.74
C CYS A 171 -16.90 -10.62 6.52
N VAL A 172 -16.68 -11.91 6.70
CA VAL A 172 -16.35 -12.83 5.62
C VAL A 172 -17.38 -13.95 5.63
N VAL A 173 -18.11 -14.07 4.53
CA VAL A 173 -19.12 -15.09 4.28
C VAL A 173 -18.53 -16.10 3.30
N PHE A 174 -18.51 -17.37 3.68
CA PHE A 174 -18.17 -18.45 2.76
C PHE A 174 -19.45 -19.06 2.21
N GLU A 175 -19.54 -19.14 0.89
CA GLU A 175 -20.73 -19.58 0.16
C GLU A 175 -20.45 -20.84 -0.65
N LEU A 176 -21.41 -21.77 -0.64
CA LEU A 176 -21.46 -22.88 -1.58
C LEU A 176 -22.21 -22.44 -2.83
N GLU A 177 -21.68 -22.76 -4.00
CA GLU A 177 -22.30 -22.49 -5.30
C GLU A 177 -23.10 -23.71 -5.77
N ASP A 178 -24.40 -23.55 -5.96
CA ASP A 178 -25.28 -24.54 -6.58
C ASP A 178 -26.04 -23.90 -7.75
N GLY A 179 -25.47 -24.03 -8.95
CA GLY A 179 -25.97 -23.37 -10.15
C GLY A 179 -25.93 -21.85 -10.01
N ASN A 180 -27.11 -21.23 -9.85
CA ASN A 180 -27.26 -19.78 -9.67
C ASN A 180 -27.58 -19.38 -8.21
N HIS A 181 -27.67 -20.36 -7.30
CA HIS A 181 -27.90 -20.14 -5.88
C HIS A 181 -26.58 -20.16 -5.12
N ARG A 182 -26.48 -19.29 -4.12
CA ARG A 182 -25.33 -19.19 -3.22
C ARG A 182 -25.84 -19.38 -1.80
N ILE A 183 -25.31 -20.40 -1.13
CA ILE A 183 -25.75 -20.79 0.21
C ILE A 183 -24.62 -20.45 1.19
N PRO A 184 -24.81 -19.52 2.14
CA PRO A 184 -23.79 -19.21 3.13
C PRO A 184 -23.60 -20.41 4.07
N VAL A 185 -22.37 -20.88 4.21
CA VAL A 185 -21.99 -22.04 5.04
C VAL A 185 -21.27 -21.60 6.31
N LEU A 186 -20.45 -20.55 6.20
CA LEU A 186 -19.64 -20.09 7.31
C LEU A 186 -19.55 -18.57 7.33
N LEU A 187 -19.67 -18.01 8.53
CA LEU A 187 -19.55 -16.59 8.78
C LEU A 187 -18.39 -16.31 9.74
N PHE A 188 -17.48 -15.45 9.33
CA PHE A 188 -16.36 -14.98 10.14
C PHE A 188 -16.50 -13.47 10.35
N LYS A 189 -16.50 -13.04 11.61
CA LYS A 189 -16.55 -11.63 11.99
C LYS A 189 -15.31 -11.27 12.76
N SER A 190 -14.67 -10.17 12.39
CA SER A 190 -13.51 -9.63 13.09
C SER A 190 -13.60 -8.11 13.24
N SER A 191 -12.82 -7.55 14.15
CA SER A 191 -12.58 -6.11 14.27
C SER A 191 -11.12 -5.90 14.67
N ILE A 192 -10.46 -4.89 14.10
CA ILE A 192 -9.05 -4.61 14.35
C ILE A 192 -8.90 -3.15 14.77
N GLU A 193 -8.18 -2.92 15.86
CA GLU A 193 -7.74 -1.61 16.28
C GLU A 193 -6.25 -1.71 16.66
N ALA A 194 -5.39 -0.86 16.10
CA ALA A 194 -3.98 -0.85 16.40
C ALA A 194 -3.47 0.58 16.54
N ASN A 195 -2.58 0.79 17.51
CA ASN A 195 -1.85 2.03 17.70
C ASN A 195 -0.37 1.70 17.78
N VAL A 196 0.41 2.22 16.85
CA VAL A 196 1.86 2.13 16.80
C VAL A 196 2.41 3.52 17.04
N ASN A 197 3.47 3.63 17.83
CA ASN A 197 4.08 4.92 18.10
C ASN A 197 5.60 4.82 18.12
N ASP A 198 6.23 5.97 17.89
CA ASP A 198 7.69 6.19 17.94
C ASP A 198 8.48 5.11 17.18
N TRP A 199 7.99 4.72 15.99
CA TRP A 199 8.56 3.63 15.18
C TRP A 199 9.98 3.90 14.69
N SER A 200 10.40 5.17 14.60
CA SER A 200 11.79 5.56 14.30
C SER A 200 12.73 5.47 15.51
N LYS A 201 12.20 5.34 16.73
CA LYS A 201 12.97 5.32 17.98
C LYS A 201 12.85 3.96 18.67
N GLN A 202 11.85 3.84 19.53
CA GLN A 202 11.54 2.63 20.28
C GLN A 202 10.07 2.35 20.04
N MET A 203 9.80 1.53 19.02
CA MET A 203 8.46 1.21 18.59
C MET A 203 7.66 0.58 19.74
N TYR A 204 6.55 1.22 20.13
CA TYR A 204 5.53 0.58 20.98
C TYR A 204 4.23 0.43 20.22
N MET A 205 3.66 -0.76 20.32
CA MET A 205 2.43 -1.12 19.64
C MET A 205 1.42 -1.66 20.63
N LYS A 206 0.19 -1.17 20.53
CA LYS A 206 -0.99 -1.72 21.20
C LYS A 206 -2.00 -2.11 20.15
N GLY A 207 -2.36 -3.38 20.09
CA GLY A 207 -3.36 -3.92 19.18
C GLY A 207 -4.50 -4.58 19.94
N ARG A 208 -5.71 -4.51 19.37
CA ARG A 208 -6.88 -5.26 19.79
C ARG A 208 -7.51 -5.89 18.56
N ILE A 209 -7.70 -7.20 18.64
CA ILE A 209 -8.40 -7.97 17.61
C ILE A 209 -9.53 -8.72 18.31
N SER A 210 -10.74 -8.60 17.80
CA SER A 210 -11.90 -9.37 18.30
C SER A 210 -12.38 -10.27 17.19
N VAL A 211 -12.43 -11.58 17.41
CA VAL A 211 -12.81 -12.57 16.39
C VAL A 211 -14.02 -13.37 16.87
N LYS A 212 -14.98 -13.60 15.96
CA LYS A 212 -16.15 -14.45 16.17
C LYS A 212 -16.39 -15.30 14.93
N ARG A 213 -16.66 -16.59 15.14
CA ARG A 213 -17.03 -17.54 14.09
C ARG A 213 -18.46 -18.00 14.33
N LEU A 214 -19.26 -18.08 13.27
CA LEU A 214 -20.60 -18.64 13.28
C LEU A 214 -20.76 -19.62 12.12
N TYR A 215 -21.34 -20.79 12.40
CA TYR A 215 -21.86 -21.67 11.36
C TYR A 215 -23.29 -21.24 11.06
N VAL A 216 -23.64 -21.16 9.78
CA VAL A 216 -24.96 -20.72 9.31
C VAL A 216 -25.81 -21.95 8.97
#